data_AF-A0A2T6DJ00-F1
#
_entry.id   AF-A0A2T6DJ00-F1
#
_cell.length_a   1.000
_cell.length_b   1.000
_cell.length_c   1.000
_cell.angle_alpha   90.00
_cell.angle_beta   90.00
_cell.angle_gamma   90.00
#
_symmetry.space_group_name_H-M   'P 1'
#
loop_
_entity.id
_entity.type
_entity.pdbx_description
1 polymer ?
#
loop_
_entity_poly.entity_id
_entity_poly.type
_entity_poly.pdbx_seq_one_letter_code
_entity_poly.pdbx_strand_id
1 'polypeptide(L)'
;MLRTPKRSAEARRYRILGIKLDAKLSRALDAALARDPSATVTGLVREAVEWAIAVAPDSGRVLLSRAGSARLAGLSALLRRDAEAVVQECVMSIADSVVRQRTPYLVEELRLRARYACPAAQTRSVPARTEIASATLVAGHGAQIPPLAARLPLVRVQRPSPTATPLPHAPREGGTAKVKEQSLDVVKTRLIEHIRALYARRMPLNITAVKWHSPELMAAVYDVKPYWGWKAALEAAGLSYDVIEMELRTECECRICGYSAGRLSHHIVKDHQMSTKAYTAQYPGAELNAEASRPFWHRKPPLIAHWEKVWSPEYILDRISTYARDCPPVNLDRMMKVDGPLGTAAMLTFGSWDAALTAAGLDAASVRMQEQAQPTPHEEVTDELRRRWEARLPLNTAYLSGNCPPQERKANLRLINAARRRFGSYELALRAAGTPLEDVQLRPGTYPSDLVAHVVAETRRVASLPCRKQRAAAARDLRDRYNVLVTSRFKSWRKLAQSLGLDPVLLSVTPPYTSREDVLADLADHVRAGFPLTYEVLNKHNRRLERAIWKYFGTFTKLHHYLMRNPLDLVPAT
;
A
#
# COMPACT_ATOMS: atom_id res chain seq x y z
N MET A 1 -5.26 -42.04 -53.74
CA MET A 1 -6.29 -41.00 -53.57
C MET A 1 -6.26 -40.51 -52.13
N LEU A 2 -6.04 -39.21 -51.97
CA LEU A 2 -5.57 -38.55 -50.75
C LEU A 2 -6.67 -38.44 -49.68
N ARG A 3 -6.31 -38.79 -48.45
CA ARG A 3 -7.07 -38.53 -47.22
C ARG A 3 -7.10 -37.01 -46.95
N THR A 4 -8.29 -36.44 -46.83
CA THR A 4 -8.48 -35.12 -46.21
C THR A 4 -8.46 -35.25 -44.68
N PRO A 5 -7.67 -34.44 -43.95
CA PRO A 5 -7.69 -34.47 -42.50
C PRO A 5 -8.82 -33.58 -41.94
N LYS A 6 -9.34 -34.07 -40.80
CA LYS A 6 -10.29 -33.46 -39.87
C LYS A 6 -10.03 -31.96 -39.65
N ARG A 7 -11.03 -31.12 -39.90
CA ARG A 7 -11.10 -29.79 -39.27
C ARG A 7 -11.65 -29.94 -37.85
N SER A 8 -10.77 -29.75 -36.88
CA SER A 8 -11.04 -29.76 -35.44
C SER A 8 -11.86 -28.54 -35.01
N ALA A 9 -12.62 -28.76 -33.94
CA ALA A 9 -13.41 -27.79 -33.20
C ALA A 9 -12.53 -26.67 -32.61
N GLU A 10 -12.55 -25.49 -33.22
CA GLU A 10 -11.99 -24.27 -32.62
C GLU A 10 -12.69 -23.02 -33.20
N ALA A 11 -14.03 -23.00 -33.15
CA ALA A 11 -14.79 -21.78 -33.39
C ALA A 11 -14.65 -20.88 -32.15
N ARG A 12 -13.62 -20.02 -32.20
CA ARG A 12 -13.21 -19.08 -31.15
C ARG A 12 -14.39 -18.24 -30.62
N ARG A 13 -14.57 -18.26 -29.30
CA ARG A 13 -15.35 -17.25 -28.56
C ARG A 13 -14.60 -15.92 -28.64
N TYR A 14 -14.96 -15.04 -29.57
CA TYR A 14 -14.47 -13.67 -29.56
C TYR A 14 -15.16 -12.90 -28.43
N ARG A 15 -14.37 -12.33 -27.51
CA ARG A 15 -14.85 -11.30 -26.59
C ARG A 15 -14.68 -9.95 -27.27
N ILE A 16 -15.79 -9.22 -27.44
CA ILE A 16 -15.76 -7.85 -27.95
C ILE A 16 -15.17 -6.95 -26.85
N LEU A 17 -14.08 -6.26 -27.17
CA LEU A 17 -13.45 -5.30 -26.28
C LEU A 17 -13.96 -3.90 -26.62
N GLY A 18 -14.80 -3.32 -25.75
CA GLY A 18 -15.24 -1.94 -25.87
C GLY A 18 -14.20 -0.99 -25.27
N ILE A 19 -13.59 -0.15 -26.08
CA ILE A 19 -12.63 0.88 -25.64
C ILE A 19 -13.25 2.26 -25.86
N LYS A 20 -13.27 3.10 -24.83
CA LYS A 20 -13.62 4.52 -24.97
C LYS A 20 -12.35 5.31 -25.28
N LEU A 21 -12.33 5.99 -26.42
CA LEU A 21 -11.24 6.88 -26.82
C LEU A 21 -11.63 8.32 -26.47
N ASP A 22 -10.68 9.10 -25.94
CA ASP A 22 -10.88 10.55 -25.81
C ASP A 22 -10.67 11.26 -27.16
N ALA A 23 -11.06 12.54 -27.23
CA ALA A 23 -10.98 13.31 -28.47
C ALA A 23 -9.55 13.46 -29.02
N LYS A 24 -8.52 13.37 -28.18
CA LYS A 24 -7.12 13.47 -28.61
C LYS A 24 -6.65 12.17 -29.26
N LEU A 25 -6.98 11.03 -28.65
CA LEU A 25 -6.70 9.70 -29.18
C LEU A 25 -7.48 9.40 -30.46
N SER A 26 -8.76 9.83 -30.53
CA SER A 26 -9.56 9.69 -31.75
C SER A 26 -8.90 10.41 -32.93
N ARG A 27 -8.52 11.68 -32.75
CA ARG A 27 -7.83 12.46 -33.79
C ARG A 27 -6.51 11.86 -34.23
N ALA A 28 -5.77 11.25 -33.31
CA ALA A 28 -4.50 10.58 -33.63
C ALA A 28 -4.72 9.30 -34.45
N LEU A 29 -5.77 8.53 -34.14
CA LEU A 29 -6.19 7.37 -34.91
C LEU A 29 -6.66 7.77 -36.32
N ASP A 30 -7.49 8.82 -36.43
CA ASP A 30 -7.96 9.33 -37.72
C ASP A 30 -6.79 9.81 -38.60
N ALA A 31 -5.81 10.50 -38.02
CA ALA A 31 -4.59 10.90 -38.72
C ALA A 31 -3.73 9.72 -39.16
N ALA A 32 -3.75 8.60 -38.42
CA ALA A 32 -3.04 7.38 -38.80
C ALA A 32 -3.73 6.66 -39.97
N LEU A 33 -5.07 6.60 -39.96
CA LEU A 33 -5.87 6.04 -41.06
C LEU A 33 -5.75 6.86 -42.33
N ALA A 34 -5.71 8.19 -42.23
CA ALA A 34 -5.50 9.06 -43.38
C ALA A 34 -4.16 8.82 -44.10
N ARG A 35 -3.15 8.28 -43.39
CA ARG A 35 -1.82 7.96 -43.95
C ARG A 35 -1.74 6.56 -44.55
N ASP A 36 -2.70 5.70 -44.26
CA ASP A 36 -2.80 4.34 -44.80
C ASP A 36 -4.28 3.98 -44.99
N PRO A 37 -4.84 4.25 -46.18
CA PRO A 37 -6.24 3.96 -46.48
C PRO A 37 -6.63 2.49 -46.34
N SER A 38 -5.65 1.57 -46.27
CA SER A 38 -5.89 0.13 -46.09
C SER A 38 -6.01 -0.28 -44.62
N ALA A 39 -5.62 0.59 -43.68
CA ALA A 39 -5.71 0.34 -42.26
C ALA A 39 -7.15 0.52 -41.74
N THR A 40 -7.51 -0.22 -40.70
CA THR A 40 -8.79 -0.07 -39.99
C THR A 40 -8.53 0.35 -38.55
N VAL A 41 -9.45 1.12 -37.93
CA VAL A 41 -9.38 1.48 -36.50
C VAL A 41 -9.13 0.23 -35.65
N THR A 42 -9.89 -0.84 -35.91
CA THR A 42 -9.76 -2.12 -35.21
C THR A 42 -8.41 -2.78 -35.45
N GLY A 43 -7.86 -2.68 -36.67
CA GLY A 43 -6.52 -3.19 -37.00
C GLY A 43 -5.43 -2.47 -36.21
N LEU A 44 -5.44 -1.14 -36.21
CA LEU A 44 -4.47 -0.31 -35.49
C LEU A 44 -4.55 -0.50 -33.98
N VAL A 45 -5.76 -0.56 -33.42
CA VAL A 45 -5.98 -0.78 -31.98
C VAL A 45 -5.53 -2.19 -31.57
N ARG A 46 -5.86 -3.21 -32.38
CA ARG A 46 -5.41 -4.58 -32.14
C ARG A 46 -3.90 -4.69 -32.17
N GLU A 47 -3.24 -4.09 -33.18
CA GLU A 47 -1.79 -4.09 -33.30
C GLU A 47 -1.14 -3.39 -32.09
N ALA A 48 -1.63 -2.22 -31.68
CA ALA A 48 -1.14 -1.52 -30.49
C ALA A 48 -1.33 -2.34 -29.18
N VAL A 49 -2.44 -3.06 -29.05
CA VAL A 49 -2.72 -3.92 -27.88
C VAL A 49 -1.87 -5.18 -27.90
N GLU A 50 -1.68 -5.81 -29.06
CA GLU A 50 -0.80 -6.97 -29.24
C GLU A 50 0.65 -6.60 -28.88
N TRP A 51 1.11 -5.41 -29.29
CA TRP A 51 2.41 -4.88 -28.89
C TRP A 51 2.54 -4.67 -27.39
N ALA A 52 1.51 -4.14 -26.73
CA ALA A 52 1.53 -3.90 -25.28
C ALA A 52 1.53 -5.21 -24.46
N ILE A 53 0.91 -6.27 -24.99
CA ILE A 53 0.81 -7.59 -24.32
C ILE A 53 2.06 -8.45 -24.57
N ALA A 54 2.71 -8.31 -25.72
CA ALA A 54 3.86 -9.12 -26.11
C ALA A 54 5.17 -8.83 -25.35
N VAL A 55 5.19 -7.87 -24.41
CA VAL A 55 6.36 -7.51 -23.59
C VAL A 55 6.38 -8.27 -22.24
N ALA A 56 5.70 -9.42 -22.15
CA ALA A 56 6.05 -10.40 -21.13
C ALA A 56 7.44 -10.99 -21.47
N PRO A 57 8.38 -11.08 -20.50
CA PRO A 57 9.82 -11.19 -20.77
C PRO A 57 10.32 -12.45 -21.48
N ASP A 58 9.45 -13.43 -21.82
CA ASP A 58 9.88 -14.75 -22.30
C ASP A 58 9.35 -15.18 -23.69
N SER A 59 8.66 -14.32 -24.46
CA SER A 59 8.21 -14.71 -25.82
C SER A 59 8.84 -13.85 -26.91
N GLY A 60 9.73 -14.47 -27.67
CA GLY A 60 10.57 -13.84 -28.69
C GLY A 60 9.87 -13.48 -30.01
N ARG A 61 10.53 -12.54 -30.69
CA ARG A 61 10.30 -12.03 -32.05
C ARG A 61 8.95 -11.35 -32.29
N VAL A 62 9.03 -10.03 -32.46
CA VAL A 62 7.94 -9.19 -32.96
C VAL A 62 7.96 -9.20 -34.48
N LEU A 63 6.82 -9.50 -35.12
CA LEU A 63 6.66 -9.37 -36.56
C LEU A 63 6.07 -7.99 -36.88
N LEU A 64 6.82 -7.19 -37.64
CA LEU A 64 6.38 -5.89 -38.13
C LEU A 64 5.86 -6.03 -39.56
N SER A 65 4.81 -5.28 -39.90
CA SER A 65 4.48 -5.05 -41.31
C SER A 65 5.67 -4.36 -42.02
N ARG A 66 5.76 -4.50 -43.36
CA ARG A 66 6.84 -3.85 -44.14
C ARG A 66 6.86 -2.34 -43.93
N ALA A 67 5.68 -1.71 -43.82
CA ALA A 67 5.54 -0.29 -43.50
C ALA A 67 5.98 0.04 -42.06
N GLY A 68 5.62 -0.81 -41.09
CA GLY A 68 6.05 -0.66 -39.70
C GLY A 68 7.57 -0.77 -39.54
N SER A 69 8.19 -1.74 -40.24
CA SER A 69 9.65 -1.92 -40.26
C SER A 69 10.38 -0.70 -40.87
N ALA A 70 9.88 -0.15 -41.98
CA ALA A 70 10.45 1.05 -42.59
C ALA A 70 10.34 2.29 -41.70
N ARG A 71 9.19 2.47 -41.01
CA ARG A 71 9.02 3.58 -40.04
C ARG A 71 9.95 3.44 -38.84
N LEU A 72 10.11 2.23 -38.33
CA LEU A 72 11.03 1.95 -37.22
C LEU A 72 12.48 2.24 -37.60
N ALA A 73 12.90 1.86 -38.81
CA ALA A 73 14.23 2.19 -39.33
C ALA A 73 14.46 3.70 -39.44
N GLY A 74 13.45 4.46 -39.91
CA GLY A 74 13.53 5.94 -39.95
C GLY A 74 13.66 6.57 -38.56
N LEU A 75 12.93 6.08 -37.57
CA LEU A 75 13.03 6.53 -36.18
C LEU A 75 14.38 6.16 -35.55
N SER A 76 14.85 4.95 -35.78
CA SER A 76 16.17 4.46 -35.36
C SER A 76 17.28 5.38 -35.88
N ALA A 77 17.28 5.70 -37.18
CA ALA A 77 18.23 6.62 -37.79
C ALA A 77 18.12 8.04 -37.20
N LEU A 78 16.90 8.57 -37.05
CA LEU A 78 16.65 9.92 -36.53
C LEU A 78 17.12 10.08 -35.07
N LEU A 79 16.92 9.05 -34.24
CA LEU A 79 17.25 9.06 -32.82
C LEU A 79 18.69 8.63 -32.55
N ARG A 80 19.35 8.00 -33.53
CA ARG A 80 20.67 7.34 -33.40
C ARG A 80 20.65 6.25 -32.34
N ARG A 81 19.60 5.41 -32.36
CA ARG A 81 19.41 4.25 -31.47
C ARG A 81 19.09 3.03 -32.33
N ASP A 82 19.38 1.83 -31.85
CA ASP A 82 18.94 0.62 -32.53
C ASP A 82 17.40 0.50 -32.51
N ALA A 83 16.87 -0.28 -33.45
CA ALA A 83 15.43 -0.43 -33.64
C ALA A 83 14.73 -1.03 -32.39
N GLU A 84 15.42 -1.89 -31.64
CA GLU A 84 14.87 -2.54 -30.45
C GLU A 84 14.73 -1.56 -29.28
N ALA A 85 15.75 -0.74 -29.03
CA ALA A 85 15.70 0.33 -28.04
C ALA A 85 14.58 1.34 -28.32
N VAL A 86 14.38 1.72 -29.60
CA VAL A 86 13.28 2.63 -29.99
C VAL A 86 11.91 1.99 -29.70
N VAL A 87 11.74 0.69 -29.94
CA VAL A 87 10.50 -0.03 -29.62
C VAL A 87 10.27 -0.05 -28.10
N GLN A 88 11.30 -0.39 -27.33
CA GLN A 88 11.20 -0.46 -25.87
C GLN A 88 10.83 0.91 -25.27
N GLU A 89 11.45 1.98 -25.74
CA GLU A 89 11.12 3.35 -25.31
C GLU A 89 9.72 3.79 -25.73
N CYS A 90 9.24 3.40 -26.92
CA CYS A 90 7.86 3.64 -27.35
C CYS A 90 6.86 3.00 -26.38
N VAL A 91 7.06 1.72 -26.06
CA VAL A 91 6.19 0.96 -25.15
C VAL A 91 6.20 1.57 -23.75
N MET A 92 7.39 1.84 -23.22
CA MET A 92 7.53 2.48 -21.91
C MET A 92 6.87 3.84 -21.86
N SER A 93 7.00 4.64 -22.92
CA SER A 93 6.41 5.97 -22.98
C SER A 93 4.88 5.94 -23.13
N ILE A 94 4.31 4.93 -23.82
CA ILE A 94 2.86 4.72 -23.88
C ILE A 94 2.34 4.29 -22.50
N ALA A 95 3.00 3.33 -21.85
CA ALA A 95 2.65 2.89 -20.51
C ALA A 95 2.69 4.06 -19.50
N ASP A 96 3.75 4.88 -19.56
CA ASP A 96 3.88 6.05 -18.69
C ASP A 96 2.85 7.14 -19.01
N SER A 97 2.51 7.34 -20.29
CA SER A 97 1.48 8.29 -20.71
C SER A 97 0.08 7.89 -20.22
N VAL A 98 -0.26 6.60 -20.29
CA VAL A 98 -1.53 6.06 -19.79
C VAL A 98 -1.62 6.18 -18.26
N VAL A 99 -0.53 5.90 -17.55
CA VAL A 99 -0.51 5.94 -16.07
C VAL A 99 -0.44 7.36 -15.53
N ARG A 100 0.33 8.25 -16.16
CA ARG A 100 0.66 9.58 -15.61
C ARG A 100 0.01 10.75 -16.35
N GLN A 101 -0.77 10.50 -17.41
CA GLN A 101 -1.42 11.52 -18.24
C GLN A 101 -0.44 12.56 -18.83
N ARG A 102 0.79 12.14 -19.15
CA ARG A 102 1.83 13.01 -19.75
C ARG A 102 2.09 12.65 -21.20
N THR A 103 2.68 13.58 -21.96
CA THR A 103 3.15 13.31 -23.32
C THR A 103 4.30 12.28 -23.25
N PRO A 104 4.29 11.22 -24.09
CA PRO A 104 5.40 10.26 -24.20
C PRO A 104 6.76 10.98 -24.36
N TYR A 105 7.78 10.59 -23.59
CA TYR A 105 9.10 11.23 -23.64
C TYR A 105 9.73 11.21 -25.04
N LEU A 106 9.56 10.11 -25.77
CA LEU A 106 10.02 9.99 -27.15
C LEU A 106 9.40 11.04 -28.08
N VAL A 107 8.13 11.40 -27.84
CA VAL A 107 7.42 12.43 -28.63
C VAL A 107 7.96 13.83 -28.32
N GLU A 108 8.30 14.11 -27.06
CA GLU A 108 8.96 15.38 -26.70
C GLU A 108 10.37 15.47 -27.30
N GLU A 109 11.15 14.40 -27.27
CA GLU A 109 12.48 14.38 -27.89
C GLU A 109 12.39 14.64 -29.41
N LEU A 110 11.47 13.98 -30.11
CA LEU A 110 11.24 14.21 -31.55
C LEU A 110 10.79 15.64 -31.85
N ARG A 111 9.94 16.23 -31.01
CA ARG A 111 9.52 17.65 -31.12
C ARG A 111 10.70 18.59 -30.95
N LEU A 112 11.55 18.34 -29.95
CA LEU A 112 12.75 19.15 -29.72
C LEU A 112 13.70 19.06 -30.91
N ARG A 113 14.02 17.85 -31.38
CA ARG A 113 14.89 17.68 -32.57
C ARG A 113 14.32 18.37 -33.80
N ALA A 114 13.01 18.28 -34.05
CA ALA A 114 12.36 18.98 -35.15
C ALA A 114 12.42 20.51 -35.01
N ARG A 115 12.27 21.03 -33.79
CA ARG A 115 12.42 22.47 -33.50
C ARG A 115 13.84 22.95 -33.77
N TYR A 116 14.86 22.18 -33.37
CA TYR A 116 16.27 22.55 -33.56
C TYR A 116 16.79 22.32 -34.99
N ALA A 117 16.16 21.42 -35.76
CA ALA A 117 16.49 21.18 -37.16
C ALA A 117 15.91 22.24 -38.12
N CYS A 118 15.03 23.13 -37.64
CA CYS A 118 14.44 24.19 -38.46
C CYS A 118 15.30 25.47 -38.37
N PRO A 119 15.96 25.92 -39.46
CA PRO A 119 16.83 27.09 -39.44
C PRO A 119 16.11 28.39 -39.01
N ALA A 120 14.81 28.49 -39.28
CA ALA A 120 13.99 29.66 -38.93
C ALA A 120 13.76 29.85 -37.41
N ALA A 121 13.97 28.80 -36.60
CA ALA A 121 13.83 28.88 -35.15
C ALA A 121 15.07 29.48 -34.44
N GLN A 122 16.22 29.55 -35.14
CA GLN A 122 17.47 30.07 -34.57
C GLN A 122 17.57 31.61 -34.63
N THR A 123 16.74 32.28 -35.42
CA THR A 123 16.82 33.74 -35.65
C THR A 123 15.95 34.60 -34.73
N ARG A 124 15.31 34.05 -33.69
CA ARG A 124 14.55 34.85 -32.70
C ARG A 124 14.80 34.39 -31.27
N SER A 125 15.91 34.85 -30.67
CA SER A 125 15.97 35.41 -29.31
C SER A 125 17.41 35.44 -28.76
N VAL A 126 18.13 36.55 -28.93
CA VAL A 126 19.11 37.06 -27.96
C VAL A 126 19.12 38.58 -28.08
N PRO A 127 18.69 39.36 -27.07
CA PRO A 127 19.05 40.77 -27.00
C PRO A 127 20.51 40.88 -26.52
N ALA A 128 21.26 41.73 -27.20
CA ALA A 128 22.68 41.98 -27.00
C ALA A 128 23.06 42.24 -25.53
N ARG A 129 24.14 41.61 -25.09
CA ARG A 129 24.96 42.07 -23.97
C ARG A 129 26.44 41.97 -24.34
N THR A 130 26.95 43.15 -24.64
CA THR A 130 28.26 43.74 -24.30
C THR A 130 29.51 42.85 -24.25
N GLU A 131 30.41 43.22 -25.17
CA GLU A 131 31.85 42.95 -25.26
C GLU A 131 32.58 42.84 -23.92
N ILE A 132 33.40 41.80 -23.74
CA ILE A 132 34.71 41.89 -23.08
C ILE A 132 35.73 41.02 -23.83
N ALA A 133 36.82 41.70 -24.19
CA ALA A 133 38.11 41.34 -24.75
C ALA A 133 38.58 39.87 -24.78
N SER A 134 39.06 39.51 -25.97
CA SER A 134 39.97 38.40 -26.28
C SER A 134 41.33 38.56 -25.59
N ALA A 135 41.89 37.44 -25.11
CA ALA A 135 43.32 37.28 -24.88
C ALA A 135 43.77 35.89 -25.38
N THR A 136 44.94 35.91 -25.99
CA THR A 136 45.49 34.98 -26.98
C THR A 136 46.42 33.95 -26.33
N LEU A 137 46.44 32.72 -26.90
CA LEU A 137 47.45 31.63 -26.89
C LEU A 137 48.43 31.46 -25.71
N VAL A 138 48.67 30.20 -25.30
CA VAL A 138 49.92 29.45 -25.59
C VAL A 138 49.68 27.94 -25.40
N ALA A 139 50.14 27.16 -26.37
CA ALA A 139 50.25 25.70 -26.33
C ALA A 139 51.62 25.27 -25.78
N GLY A 140 51.69 24.12 -25.11
CA GLY A 140 52.99 23.48 -24.86
C GLY A 140 52.96 22.21 -24.01
N HIS A 141 53.41 21.11 -24.64
CA HIS A 141 54.19 19.97 -24.09
C HIS A 141 53.45 19.02 -23.11
N GLY A 142 53.48 17.69 -23.23
CA GLY A 142 54.48 16.80 -23.82
C GLY A 142 55.28 16.09 -22.72
N ALA A 143 54.76 14.99 -22.15
CA ALA A 143 55.50 14.07 -21.27
C ALA A 143 54.77 12.71 -21.24
N GLN A 144 55.27 11.69 -21.96
CA GLN A 144 56.15 10.62 -21.50
C GLN A 144 55.56 9.75 -20.37
N ILE A 145 55.19 8.53 -20.75
CA ILE A 145 54.77 7.41 -19.89
C ILE A 145 56.04 6.60 -19.52
N PRO A 146 56.32 6.32 -18.24
CA PRO A 146 57.24 5.27 -17.85
C PRO A 146 56.50 3.98 -17.41
N PRO A 147 57.16 2.81 -17.43
CA PRO A 147 56.51 1.50 -17.42
C PRO A 147 56.18 0.96 -16.02
N LEU A 148 55.15 0.12 -16.00
CA LEU A 148 54.78 -0.75 -14.87
C LEU A 148 55.91 -1.73 -14.52
N ALA A 149 56.39 -1.71 -13.28
CA ALA A 149 56.72 -2.90 -12.49
C ALA A 149 57.17 -2.50 -11.07
N ALA A 150 56.36 -2.81 -10.05
CA ALA A 150 56.82 -3.33 -8.75
C ALA A 150 55.61 -3.57 -7.82
N ARG A 151 55.54 -4.76 -7.24
CA ARG A 151 54.61 -5.13 -6.16
C ARG A 151 54.98 -4.35 -4.89
N LEU A 152 53.99 -3.76 -4.22
CA LEU A 152 54.12 -3.20 -2.87
C LEU A 152 53.17 -3.92 -1.88
N PRO A 153 53.56 -4.03 -0.59
CA PRO A 153 52.80 -4.76 0.42
C PRO A 153 51.64 -3.94 1.00
N LEU A 154 50.69 -4.65 1.60
CA LEU A 154 49.53 -4.12 2.33
C LEU A 154 49.95 -3.08 3.39
N VAL A 155 49.73 -1.80 3.08
CA VAL A 155 49.79 -0.70 4.06
C VAL A 155 48.43 -0.61 4.76
N ARG A 156 48.45 -0.81 6.07
CA ARG A 156 47.31 -0.61 6.97
C ARG A 156 47.01 0.90 7.03
N VAL A 157 45.89 1.31 6.45
CA VAL A 157 45.41 2.70 6.47
C VAL A 157 45.10 3.10 7.92
N GLN A 158 45.94 3.94 8.53
CA GLN A 158 45.57 4.69 9.73
C GLN A 158 44.56 5.77 9.34
N ARG A 159 43.40 5.79 10.03
CA ARG A 159 42.42 6.86 9.91
C ARG A 159 43.02 8.16 10.46
N PRO A 160 42.88 9.31 9.79
CA PRO A 160 43.24 10.60 10.38
C PRO A 160 42.27 10.97 11.51
N SER A 161 42.81 11.44 12.64
CA SER A 161 42.04 12.03 13.74
C SER A 161 41.38 13.34 13.29
N PRO A 162 40.08 13.56 13.56
CA PRO A 162 39.44 14.84 13.29
C PRO A 162 39.65 15.80 14.48
N THR A 163 40.45 16.84 14.30
CA THR A 163 40.40 18.04 15.12
C THR A 163 39.18 18.87 14.69
N ALA A 164 38.02 18.58 15.27
CA ALA A 164 36.80 19.38 15.09
C ALA A 164 36.74 20.48 16.16
N THR A 165 36.58 21.73 15.73
CA THR A 165 36.25 22.86 16.60
C THR A 165 34.86 22.63 17.21
N PRO A 166 34.70 22.64 18.55
CA PRO A 166 33.41 22.38 19.18
C PRO A 166 32.40 23.48 18.83
N LEU A 167 31.21 23.07 18.37
CA LEU A 167 30.08 23.99 18.20
C LEU A 167 29.63 24.51 19.57
N PRO A 168 29.33 25.81 19.71
CA PRO A 168 28.97 26.39 21.00
C PRO A 168 27.61 25.86 21.46
N HIS A 169 27.58 25.26 22.66
CA HIS A 169 26.34 24.96 23.37
C HIS A 169 25.66 26.26 23.81
N ALA A 170 24.36 26.38 23.53
CA ALA A 170 23.59 27.58 23.83
C ALA A 170 23.51 27.86 25.36
N PRO A 171 23.72 29.11 25.82
CA PRO A 171 23.62 29.47 27.23
C PRO A 171 22.17 29.41 27.73
N ARG A 172 21.98 28.93 28.97
CA ARG A 172 20.69 28.86 29.66
C ARG A 172 20.37 30.16 30.41
N GLU A 173 19.13 30.62 30.21
CA GLU A 173 18.28 31.52 31.02
C GLU A 173 18.34 33.05 30.85
N GLY A 174 17.15 33.67 30.76
CA GLY A 174 16.88 35.08 31.15
C GLY A 174 16.39 36.09 30.10
N GLY A 175 16.51 35.85 28.79
CA GLY A 175 16.26 36.88 27.76
C GLY A 175 14.78 37.10 27.35
N THR A 176 14.41 38.36 27.09
CA THR A 176 13.11 38.79 26.52
C THR A 176 12.83 38.12 25.15
N ALA A 177 11.57 37.92 24.78
CA ALA A 177 11.17 37.13 23.59
C ALA A 177 11.85 37.57 22.28
N LYS A 178 12.06 38.88 22.09
CA LYS A 178 12.72 39.46 20.92
C LYS A 178 14.21 39.11 20.82
N VAL A 179 14.89 38.97 21.96
CA VAL A 179 16.29 38.52 22.02
C VAL A 179 16.40 37.02 21.70
N LYS A 180 15.41 36.22 22.11
CA LYS A 180 15.37 34.78 21.77
C LYS A 180 15.17 34.53 20.27
N GLU A 181 14.33 35.33 19.61
CA GLU A 181 14.07 35.20 18.17
C GLU A 181 15.30 35.58 17.33
N GLN A 182 15.96 36.71 17.65
CA GLN A 182 17.20 37.09 16.99
C GLN A 182 18.32 36.05 17.19
N SER A 183 18.38 35.41 18.35
CA SER A 183 19.34 34.31 18.60
C SER A 183 19.06 33.09 17.71
N LEU A 184 17.78 32.75 17.49
CA LEU A 184 17.38 31.60 16.68
C LEU A 184 17.76 31.76 15.21
N ASP A 185 17.57 32.95 14.64
CA ASP A 185 17.92 33.22 13.24
C ASP A 185 19.43 33.16 13.01
N VAL A 186 20.22 33.64 13.97
CA VAL A 186 21.68 33.53 13.93
C VAL A 186 22.12 32.06 13.98
N VAL A 187 21.49 31.24 14.83
CA VAL A 187 21.76 29.80 14.91
C VAL A 187 21.40 29.12 13.58
N LYS A 188 20.21 29.36 13.03
CA LYS A 188 19.79 28.79 11.74
C LYS A 188 20.74 29.20 10.61
N THR A 189 21.16 30.46 10.57
CA THR A 189 22.08 30.97 9.54
C THR A 189 23.42 30.23 9.58
N ARG A 190 23.99 30.03 10.79
CA ARG A 190 25.22 29.25 10.95
C ARG A 190 25.06 27.79 10.52
N LEU A 191 23.94 27.17 10.86
CA LEU A 191 23.64 25.79 10.44
C LEU A 191 23.49 25.69 8.92
N ILE A 192 22.82 26.66 8.28
CA ILE A 192 22.69 26.75 6.82
C ILE A 192 24.06 26.87 6.15
N GLU A 193 24.93 27.75 6.64
CA GLU A 193 26.29 27.91 6.14
C GLU A 193 27.11 26.62 6.28
N HIS A 194 26.97 25.91 7.39
CA HIS A 194 27.63 24.62 7.60
C HIS A 194 27.13 23.56 6.60
N ILE A 195 25.81 23.46 6.37
CA ILE A 195 25.23 22.56 5.36
C ILE A 195 25.76 22.89 3.96
N ARG A 196 25.81 24.18 3.59
CA ARG A 196 26.36 24.63 2.29
C ARG A 196 27.83 24.29 2.15
N ALA A 197 28.63 24.42 3.21
CA ALA A 197 30.04 24.06 3.20
C ALA A 197 30.24 22.56 2.99
N LEU A 198 29.44 21.70 3.63
CA LEU A 198 29.46 20.25 3.41
C LEU A 198 29.06 19.90 1.97
N TYR A 199 28.03 20.55 1.42
CA TYR A 199 27.61 20.37 0.02
C TYR A 199 28.70 20.79 -0.97
N ALA A 200 29.36 21.93 -0.75
CA ALA A 200 30.45 22.41 -1.60
C ALA A 200 31.64 21.44 -1.63
N ARG A 201 31.86 20.69 -0.55
CA ARG A 201 32.87 19.63 -0.44
C ARG A 201 32.41 18.29 -1.01
N ARG A 202 31.21 18.21 -1.61
CA ARG A 202 30.59 16.98 -2.13
C ARG A 202 30.42 15.89 -1.07
N MET A 203 30.23 16.28 0.19
CA MET A 203 29.91 15.32 1.25
C MET A 203 28.48 14.81 1.06
N PRO A 204 28.20 13.51 1.34
CA PRO A 204 26.85 12.98 1.32
C PRO A 204 25.99 13.67 2.40
N LEU A 205 24.82 14.16 2.00
CA LEU A 205 23.93 14.93 2.87
C LEU A 205 22.60 14.23 3.16
N ASN A 206 22.48 12.94 2.84
CA ASN A 206 21.37 12.15 3.37
C ASN A 206 21.50 12.02 4.90
N ILE A 207 20.36 11.86 5.58
CA ILE A 207 20.26 11.95 7.05
C ILE A 207 21.26 10.99 7.71
N THR A 208 21.33 9.78 7.19
CA THR A 208 22.16 8.75 7.78
C THR A 208 23.66 9.03 7.64
N ALA A 209 24.09 9.56 6.50
CA ALA A 209 25.48 9.93 6.28
C ALA A 209 25.90 11.11 7.17
N VAL A 210 25.06 12.14 7.27
CA VAL A 210 25.32 13.29 8.16
C VAL A 210 25.39 12.85 9.62
N LYS A 211 24.54 11.91 10.04
CA LYS A 211 24.59 11.35 11.39
C LYS A 211 25.92 10.65 11.70
N TRP A 212 26.62 10.12 10.70
CA TRP A 212 27.93 9.51 10.91
C TRP A 212 29.06 10.52 10.87
N HIS A 213 29.04 11.41 9.89
CA HIS A 213 30.15 12.31 9.61
C HIS A 213 30.09 13.61 10.42
N SER A 214 28.89 14.02 10.86
CA SER A 214 28.63 15.25 11.60
C SER A 214 27.41 15.12 12.55
N PRO A 215 27.43 14.19 13.52
CA PRO A 215 26.32 13.98 14.45
C PRO A 215 25.92 15.23 15.23
N GLU A 216 26.87 16.14 15.51
CA GLU A 216 26.65 17.42 16.17
C GLU A 216 25.81 18.38 15.33
N LEU A 217 26.03 18.42 14.00
CA LEU A 217 25.20 19.19 13.09
C LEU A 217 23.78 18.64 13.07
N MET A 218 23.65 17.31 13.05
CA MET A 218 22.34 16.67 13.05
C MET A 218 21.57 16.96 14.34
N ALA A 219 22.20 16.80 15.50
CA ALA A 219 21.60 17.15 16.78
C ALA A 219 21.18 18.62 16.83
N ALA A 220 22.06 19.54 16.40
CA ALA A 220 21.77 20.97 16.39
C ALA A 220 20.57 21.33 15.51
N VAL A 221 20.41 20.72 14.34
CA VAL A 221 19.26 20.96 13.44
C VAL A 221 17.94 20.48 14.07
N TYR A 222 17.94 19.31 14.73
CA TYR A 222 16.72 18.75 15.36
C TYR A 222 16.33 19.44 16.67
N ASP A 223 17.29 20.12 17.32
CA ASP A 223 17.05 20.92 18.53
C ASP A 223 16.39 22.28 18.25
N VAL A 224 16.43 22.78 17.01
CA VAL A 224 15.77 24.04 16.62
C VAL A 224 14.25 23.95 16.85
N LYS A 225 13.69 24.90 17.62
CA LYS A 225 12.24 25.03 17.88
C LYS A 225 11.66 26.30 17.24
N PRO A 226 10.44 26.26 16.65
CA PRO A 226 9.64 25.07 16.38
C PRO A 226 10.39 24.08 15.47
N TYR A 227 9.99 22.81 15.51
CA TYR A 227 10.71 21.71 14.86
C TYR A 227 11.02 22.06 13.40
N TRP A 228 12.31 22.11 13.07
CA TRP A 228 12.79 22.48 11.74
C TRP A 228 12.93 21.24 10.86
N GLY A 229 13.68 20.23 11.33
CA GLY A 229 13.93 18.98 10.60
C GLY A 229 15.00 19.12 9.51
N TRP A 230 15.54 18.01 9.04
CA TRP A 230 16.66 18.00 8.10
C TRP A 230 16.26 18.48 6.70
N LYS A 231 15.12 18.01 6.18
CA LYS A 231 14.61 18.41 4.86
C LYS A 231 14.44 19.92 4.77
N ALA A 232 13.82 20.55 5.77
CA ALA A 232 13.61 21.99 5.78
C ALA A 232 14.92 22.76 5.94
N ALA A 233 15.91 22.20 6.65
CA ALA A 233 17.25 22.78 6.73
C ALA A 233 17.99 22.76 5.39
N LEU A 234 17.87 21.67 4.62
CA LEU A 234 18.38 21.59 3.25
C LEU A 234 17.68 22.61 2.33
N GLU A 235 16.35 22.69 2.38
CA GLU A 235 15.57 23.65 1.59
C GLU A 235 15.96 25.10 1.92
N ALA A 236 16.14 25.43 3.20
CA ALA A 236 16.61 26.76 3.64
C ALA A 236 18.06 27.04 3.19
N ALA A 237 18.88 26.01 3.04
CA ALA A 237 20.20 26.11 2.43
C ALA A 237 20.15 26.30 0.91
N GLY A 238 18.98 26.20 0.28
CA GLY A 238 18.80 26.26 -1.18
C GLY A 238 19.14 24.95 -1.88
N LEU A 239 19.12 23.83 -1.14
CA LEU A 239 19.42 22.50 -1.65
C LEU A 239 18.13 21.69 -1.73
N SER A 240 17.96 20.97 -2.83
CA SER A 240 16.87 20.01 -2.99
C SER A 240 17.39 18.58 -2.77
N TYR A 241 16.53 17.69 -2.28
CA TYR A 241 16.94 16.34 -1.91
C TYR A 241 17.35 15.47 -3.11
N ASP A 242 16.90 15.80 -4.32
CA ASP A 242 17.26 15.12 -5.56
C ASP A 242 18.67 15.44 -6.06
N VAL A 243 19.28 16.53 -5.58
CA VAL A 243 20.62 16.97 -6.01
C VAL A 243 21.73 16.65 -5.01
N ILE A 244 21.41 16.15 -3.82
CA ILE A 244 22.42 15.81 -2.82
C ILE A 244 23.04 14.44 -3.10
N GLU A 245 24.32 14.30 -2.77
CA GLU A 245 24.97 12.99 -2.73
C GLU A 245 24.40 12.16 -1.58
N MET A 246 24.23 10.85 -1.81
CA MET A 246 23.69 9.91 -0.83
C MET A 246 24.70 8.79 -0.57
N GLU A 247 24.97 8.52 0.70
CA GLU A 247 25.75 7.37 1.15
C GLU A 247 24.86 6.49 2.03
N LEU A 248 24.75 5.21 1.67
CA LEU A 248 24.07 4.19 2.47
C LEU A 248 25.06 3.07 2.77
N ARG A 249 25.07 2.58 4.01
CA ARG A 249 25.87 1.42 4.36
C ARG A 249 25.33 0.18 3.65
N THR A 250 26.23 -0.51 2.97
CA THR A 250 25.97 -1.81 2.33
C THR A 250 26.17 -2.98 3.29
N GLU A 251 26.82 -2.73 4.44
CA GLU A 251 27.17 -3.74 5.43
C GLU A 251 26.87 -3.26 6.86
N CYS A 252 26.53 -4.22 7.71
CA CYS A 252 26.46 -4.09 9.16
C CYS A 252 27.56 -4.92 9.80
N GLU A 253 28.19 -4.40 10.85
CA GLU A 253 29.23 -5.07 11.61
C GLU A 253 28.65 -5.73 12.87
N CYS A 254 28.94 -7.01 13.08
CA CYS A 254 28.59 -7.73 14.30
C CYS A 254 29.41 -7.22 15.47
N ARG A 255 28.75 -6.72 16.53
CA ARG A 255 29.41 -6.18 17.73
C ARG A 255 30.10 -7.24 18.59
N ILE A 256 29.87 -8.53 18.34
CA ILE A 256 30.50 -9.63 19.08
C ILE A 256 31.84 -10.02 18.44
N CYS A 257 31.91 -10.11 17.11
CA CYS A 257 33.08 -10.67 16.41
C CYS A 257 33.63 -9.83 15.24
N GLY A 258 33.03 -8.67 14.93
CA GLY A 258 33.46 -7.81 13.82
C GLY A 258 33.04 -8.29 12.41
N TYR A 259 32.34 -9.43 12.30
CA TYR A 259 31.85 -9.93 11.01
C TYR A 259 30.94 -8.90 10.32
N SER A 260 31.24 -8.56 9.07
CA SER A 260 30.49 -7.57 8.29
C SER A 260 29.66 -8.23 7.20
N ALA A 261 28.37 -7.92 7.14
CA ALA A 261 27.46 -8.42 6.10
C ALA A 261 26.23 -7.52 5.92
N GLY A 262 25.57 -7.60 4.77
CA GLY A 262 24.31 -6.90 4.52
C GLY A 262 23.17 -7.30 5.48
N ARG A 263 23.25 -8.46 6.13
CA ARG A 263 22.28 -8.92 7.13
C ARG A 263 22.95 -9.81 8.18
N LEU A 264 22.84 -9.42 9.45
CA LEU A 264 23.43 -10.12 10.57
C LEU A 264 22.51 -11.14 11.24
N SER A 265 21.21 -11.17 10.92
CA SER A 265 20.24 -12.03 11.65
C SER A 265 20.64 -13.51 11.67
N HIS A 266 21.06 -14.05 10.53
CA HIS A 266 21.46 -15.46 10.43
C HIS A 266 22.80 -15.72 11.13
N HIS A 267 23.77 -14.82 10.96
CA HIS A 267 25.06 -14.87 11.64
C HIS A 267 24.90 -14.88 13.18
N ILE A 268 24.08 -13.97 13.72
CA ILE A 268 23.84 -13.87 15.17
C ILE A 268 23.25 -15.15 15.75
N VAL A 269 22.28 -15.75 15.05
CA VAL A 269 21.65 -17.00 15.52
C VAL A 269 22.61 -18.18 15.39
N LYS A 270 23.32 -18.28 14.26
CA LYS A 270 24.17 -19.44 13.96
C LYS A 270 25.46 -19.44 14.78
N ASP A 271 26.18 -18.33 14.79
CA ASP A 271 27.56 -18.28 15.27
C ASP A 271 27.64 -17.83 16.75
N HIS A 272 26.63 -17.09 17.24
CA HIS A 272 26.56 -16.63 18.64
C HIS A 272 25.45 -17.28 19.45
N GLN A 273 24.68 -18.21 18.85
CA GLN A 273 23.54 -18.90 19.48
C GLN A 273 22.57 -17.95 20.19
N MET A 274 22.42 -16.74 19.65
CA MET A 274 21.68 -15.65 20.29
C MET A 274 20.47 -15.25 19.44
N SER A 275 19.34 -14.97 20.09
CA SER A 275 18.21 -14.38 19.36
C SER A 275 18.54 -12.95 18.94
N THR A 276 18.01 -12.51 17.78
CA THR A 276 18.17 -11.12 17.33
C THR A 276 17.66 -10.10 18.35
N LYS A 277 16.60 -10.44 19.09
CA LYS A 277 16.06 -9.60 20.17
C LYS A 277 17.04 -9.46 21.34
N ALA A 278 17.64 -10.57 21.78
CA ALA A 278 18.67 -10.55 22.83
C ALA A 278 19.89 -9.73 22.38
N TYR A 279 20.32 -9.90 21.13
CA TYR A 279 21.42 -9.12 20.55
C TYR A 279 21.13 -7.62 20.56
N THR A 280 19.95 -7.18 20.11
CA THR A 280 19.59 -5.75 20.13
C THR A 280 19.42 -5.19 21.54
N ALA A 281 19.07 -6.03 22.52
CA ALA A 281 18.98 -5.62 23.92
C ALA A 281 20.37 -5.46 24.55
N GLN A 282 21.30 -6.37 24.23
CA GLN A 282 22.69 -6.32 24.72
C GLN A 282 23.52 -5.23 24.04
N TYR A 283 23.25 -4.95 22.76
CA TYR A 283 23.93 -3.92 21.98
C TYR A 283 22.93 -2.89 21.44
N PRO A 284 22.47 -1.95 22.28
CA PRO A 284 21.58 -0.87 21.85
C PRO A 284 22.17 -0.10 20.67
N GLY A 285 21.37 0.09 19.62
CA GLY A 285 21.80 0.74 18.38
C GLY A 285 22.57 -0.16 17.39
N ALA A 286 22.82 -1.43 17.72
CA ALA A 286 23.37 -2.38 16.76
C ALA A 286 22.35 -2.70 15.67
N GLU A 287 22.78 -2.52 14.43
CA GLU A 287 21.94 -2.68 13.25
C GLU A 287 22.00 -4.11 12.72
N LEU A 288 20.85 -4.74 12.49
CA LEU A 288 20.77 -6.13 12.01
C LEU A 288 20.79 -6.28 10.49
N ASN A 289 20.49 -5.21 9.76
CA ASN A 289 20.45 -5.20 8.28
C ASN A 289 21.10 -3.92 7.80
N ALA A 290 21.93 -4.00 6.77
CA ALA A 290 22.55 -2.83 6.16
C ALA A 290 21.48 -1.90 5.59
N GLU A 291 21.75 -0.61 5.58
CA GLU A 291 20.82 0.41 5.10
C GLU A 291 20.42 0.23 3.65
N ALA A 292 21.39 -0.11 2.79
CA ALA A 292 21.14 -0.43 1.39
C ALA A 292 20.24 -1.67 1.22
N SER A 293 20.11 -2.51 2.26
CA SER A 293 19.23 -3.69 2.33
C SER A 293 17.90 -3.41 3.04
N ARG A 294 17.63 -2.16 3.46
CA ARG A 294 16.34 -1.70 3.98
C ARG A 294 15.43 -0.99 2.94
N PRO A 295 15.61 -1.09 1.60
CA PRO A 295 14.78 -0.34 0.69
C PRO A 295 13.34 -0.83 0.77
N PHE A 296 12.42 0.12 0.63
CA PHE A 296 11.02 -0.08 0.91
C PHE A 296 10.32 -0.97 -0.12
N TRP A 297 9.40 -1.81 0.37
CA TRP A 297 8.37 -2.42 -0.47
C TRP A 297 7.05 -1.72 -0.19
N HIS A 298 6.73 -0.69 -0.98
CA HIS A 298 5.42 -0.06 -0.94
C HIS A 298 4.44 -0.82 -1.83
N ARG A 299 3.30 -1.23 -1.27
CA ARG A 299 2.19 -1.75 -2.09
C ARG A 299 1.43 -0.64 -2.84
N LYS A 300 1.54 0.61 -2.36
CA LYS A 300 0.92 1.80 -2.95
C LYS A 300 1.87 3.00 -2.82
N PRO A 301 2.01 3.84 -3.85
CA PRO A 301 2.80 5.06 -3.73
C PRO A 301 2.16 5.99 -2.67
N PRO A 302 2.96 6.57 -1.76
CA PRO A 302 2.46 7.54 -0.78
C PRO A 302 2.04 8.85 -1.47
N LEU A 303 1.28 9.69 -0.76
CA LEU A 303 0.87 11.01 -1.25
C LEU A 303 2.07 11.96 -1.42
N ILE A 304 2.99 11.94 -0.45
CA ILE A 304 4.25 12.67 -0.54
C ILE A 304 5.33 11.66 -0.91
N ALA A 305 6.10 11.92 -1.98
CA ALA A 305 7.17 11.01 -2.39
C ALA A 305 8.18 10.76 -1.25
N HIS A 306 8.77 9.57 -1.20
CA HIS A 306 9.92 9.33 -0.34
C HIS A 306 11.14 10.02 -0.93
N TRP A 307 11.79 10.90 -0.16
CA TRP A 307 13.08 11.49 -0.51
C TRP A 307 14.26 10.73 0.10
N GLU A 308 14.05 10.02 1.21
CA GLU A 308 15.03 9.07 1.74
C GLU A 308 14.68 7.64 1.37
N LYS A 309 15.71 6.78 1.33
CA LYS A 309 15.55 5.34 1.04
C LYS A 309 15.35 4.49 2.30
N VAL A 310 15.56 5.05 3.49
CA VAL A 310 15.56 4.33 4.77
C VAL A 310 14.70 5.04 5.81
N TRP A 311 14.01 4.27 6.64
CA TRP A 311 13.29 4.79 7.82
C TRP A 311 14.25 5.01 9.00
N SER A 312 14.96 6.14 9.02
CA SER A 312 15.60 6.61 10.25
C SER A 312 14.58 7.29 11.18
N PRO A 313 14.80 7.30 12.51
CA PRO A 313 13.98 8.07 13.44
C PRO A 313 13.81 9.53 12.99
N GLU A 314 14.91 10.15 12.58
CA GLU A 314 14.99 11.52 12.09
C GLU A 314 14.12 11.74 10.83
N TYR A 315 14.20 10.80 9.87
CA TYR A 315 13.37 10.84 8.67
C TYR A 315 11.87 10.68 8.97
N ILE A 316 11.51 9.84 9.94
CA ILE A 316 10.12 9.68 10.37
C ILE A 316 9.57 11.02 10.87
N LEU A 317 10.33 11.73 11.71
CA LEU A 317 9.94 13.05 12.24
C LEU A 317 9.81 14.10 11.14
N ASP A 318 10.79 14.17 10.23
CA ASP A 318 10.76 15.08 9.08
C ASP A 318 9.51 14.86 8.24
N ARG A 319 9.16 13.58 8.02
CA ARG A 319 8.02 13.20 7.21
C ARG A 319 6.70 13.50 7.91
N ILE A 320 6.59 13.25 9.22
CA ILE A 320 5.43 13.66 10.02
C ILE A 320 5.24 15.19 9.94
N SER A 321 6.30 15.97 10.14
CA SER A 321 6.25 17.44 10.06
C SER A 321 5.84 17.92 8.67
N THR A 322 6.37 17.29 7.61
CA THR A 322 6.00 17.60 6.22
C THR A 322 4.51 17.33 5.98
N TYR A 323 3.98 16.17 6.42
CA TYR A 323 2.54 15.89 6.32
C TYR A 323 1.70 16.88 7.12
N ALA A 324 2.17 17.31 8.30
CA ALA A 324 1.43 18.25 9.14
C ALA A 324 1.30 19.63 8.48
N ARG A 325 2.34 20.05 7.74
CA ARG A 325 2.38 21.30 6.98
C ARG A 325 1.55 21.23 5.70
N ASP A 326 1.75 20.17 4.91
CA ASP A 326 1.30 20.14 3.51
C ASP A 326 -0.05 19.42 3.35
N CYS A 327 -0.40 18.52 4.29
CA CYS A 327 -1.51 17.58 4.14
C CYS A 327 -2.24 17.30 5.47
N PRO A 328 -2.69 18.32 6.23
CA PRO A 328 -3.50 18.08 7.41
C PRO A 328 -4.80 17.35 7.00
N PRO A 329 -5.32 16.43 7.83
CA PRO A 329 -4.90 16.10 9.20
C PRO A 329 -3.93 14.91 9.31
N VAL A 330 -3.05 14.93 10.33
CA VAL A 330 -1.98 13.92 10.55
C VAL A 330 -2.24 12.91 11.66
N ASN A 331 -3.51 12.56 11.88
CA ASN A 331 -3.85 11.48 12.81
C ASN A 331 -3.48 10.10 12.23
N LEU A 332 -3.28 9.13 13.12
CA LEU A 332 -2.83 7.78 12.77
C LEU A 332 -3.73 7.11 11.72
N ASP A 333 -5.06 7.19 11.84
CA ASP A 333 -5.98 6.54 10.88
C ASP A 333 -5.80 7.09 9.46
N ARG A 334 -5.64 8.42 9.34
CA ARG A 334 -5.34 9.06 8.06
C ARG A 334 -3.98 8.61 7.52
N MET A 335 -2.95 8.61 8.36
CA MET A 335 -1.61 8.19 7.95
C MET A 335 -1.58 6.72 7.55
N MET A 336 -2.30 5.83 8.24
CA MET A 336 -2.37 4.42 7.84
C MET A 336 -2.99 4.20 6.46
N LYS A 337 -3.86 5.12 6.01
CA LYS A 337 -4.50 5.07 4.68
C LYS A 337 -3.64 5.69 3.57
N VAL A 338 -2.95 6.79 3.89
CA VAL A 338 -2.17 7.58 2.93
C VAL A 338 -0.72 7.10 2.82
N ASP A 339 -0.11 6.78 3.97
CA ASP A 339 1.28 6.37 4.11
C ASP A 339 1.41 5.36 5.27
N GLY A 340 0.78 4.18 5.08
CA GLY A 340 0.81 3.10 6.07
C GLY A 340 2.21 2.71 6.58
N PRO A 341 3.26 2.71 5.72
CA PRO A 341 4.63 2.52 6.15
C PRO A 341 5.12 3.57 7.15
N LEU A 342 4.81 4.86 6.96
CA LEU A 342 5.12 5.90 7.94
C LEU A 342 4.48 5.61 9.30
N GLY A 343 3.17 5.32 9.30
CA GLY A 343 2.43 5.02 10.53
C GLY A 343 3.03 3.83 11.29
N THR A 344 3.40 2.78 10.57
CA THR A 344 4.02 1.58 11.14
C THR A 344 5.43 1.87 11.67
N ALA A 345 6.26 2.56 10.88
CA ALA A 345 7.62 2.92 11.27
C ALA A 345 7.63 3.81 12.52
N ALA A 346 6.76 4.82 12.58
CA ALA A 346 6.62 5.68 13.75
C ALA A 346 6.24 4.91 15.02
N MET A 347 5.28 3.99 14.94
CA MET A 347 4.90 3.16 16.09
C MET A 347 6.04 2.22 16.54
N LEU A 348 6.80 1.65 15.60
CA LEU A 348 7.93 0.78 15.93
C LEU A 348 9.08 1.56 16.57
N THR A 349 9.36 2.77 16.09
CA THR A 349 10.49 3.59 16.54
C THR A 349 10.20 4.35 17.83
N PHE A 350 9.00 4.93 17.97
CA PHE A 350 8.63 5.80 19.10
C PHE A 350 7.65 5.13 20.08
N GLY A 351 7.26 3.87 19.83
CA GLY A 351 6.31 3.10 20.65
C GLY A 351 4.84 3.49 20.45
N SER A 352 4.55 4.74 20.10
CA SER A 352 3.19 5.20 19.76
C SER A 352 3.22 6.33 18.74
N TRP A 353 2.10 6.52 18.03
CA TRP A 353 1.94 7.65 17.11
C TRP A 353 1.96 8.99 17.85
N ASP A 354 1.38 9.06 19.05
CA ASP A 354 1.38 10.30 19.85
C ASP A 354 2.80 10.68 20.28
N ALA A 355 3.63 9.70 20.68
CA ALA A 355 5.03 9.96 21.00
C ALA A 355 5.80 10.47 19.77
N ALA A 356 5.52 9.95 18.57
CA ALA A 356 6.11 10.44 17.33
C ALA A 356 5.65 11.87 16.99
N LEU A 357 4.37 12.20 17.20
CA LEU A 357 3.86 13.57 17.03
C LEU A 357 4.55 14.55 18.00
N THR A 358 4.63 14.20 19.28
CA THR A 358 5.32 15.01 20.30
C THR A 358 6.79 15.20 19.96
N ALA A 359 7.47 14.13 19.53
CA ALA A 359 8.87 14.20 19.10
C ALA A 359 9.05 15.10 17.86
N ALA A 360 8.06 15.13 16.96
CA ALA A 360 8.01 16.06 15.82
C ALA A 360 7.58 17.49 16.20
N GLY A 361 7.42 17.78 17.50
CA GLY A 361 7.01 19.09 18.00
C GLY A 361 5.55 19.44 17.76
N LEU A 362 4.70 18.45 17.47
CA LEU A 362 3.26 18.62 17.26
C LEU A 362 2.52 18.30 18.55
N ASP A 363 1.47 19.07 18.87
CA ASP A 363 0.57 18.72 19.96
C ASP A 363 -0.30 17.53 19.56
N ALA A 364 0.02 16.36 20.10
CA ALA A 364 -0.72 15.13 19.86
C ALA A 364 -2.20 15.25 20.26
N ALA A 365 -2.57 16.09 21.24
CA ALA A 365 -3.95 16.29 21.63
C ALA A 365 -4.75 17.00 20.52
N SER A 366 -4.21 18.09 19.95
CA SER A 366 -4.84 18.82 18.85
C SER A 366 -5.01 18.01 17.56
N VAL A 367 -4.12 17.04 17.29
CA VAL A 367 -4.16 16.21 16.07
C VAL A 367 -5.25 15.13 16.13
N ARG A 368 -5.69 14.74 17.34
CA ARG A 368 -6.72 13.71 17.50
C ARG A 368 -8.07 14.26 17.02
N MET A 369 -8.58 13.70 15.93
CA MET A 369 -9.93 14.01 15.42
C MET A 369 -11.05 13.63 16.38
N GLN A 370 -10.81 12.61 17.20
CA GLN A 370 -11.76 12.22 18.24
C GLN A 370 -11.29 12.88 19.52
N GLU A 371 -12.14 13.74 20.06
CA GLU A 371 -12.08 14.16 21.46
C GLU A 371 -11.77 12.91 22.28
N GLN A 372 -10.74 12.98 23.12
CA GLN A 372 -10.35 11.84 23.93
C GLN A 372 -11.58 11.42 24.70
N ALA A 373 -12.21 10.30 24.30
CA ALA A 373 -13.36 9.79 25.00
C ALA A 373 -12.92 9.70 26.46
N GLN A 374 -13.62 10.44 27.33
CA GLN A 374 -13.27 10.56 28.73
C GLN A 374 -12.93 9.16 29.23
N PRO A 375 -11.74 8.97 29.84
CA PRO A 375 -11.30 7.64 30.23
C PRO A 375 -12.40 6.96 31.06
N THR A 376 -13.04 5.93 30.50
CA THR A 376 -14.10 5.18 31.18
C THR A 376 -13.61 4.80 32.59
N PRO A 377 -14.29 5.21 33.67
CA PRO A 377 -13.90 4.90 35.03
C PRO A 377 -13.75 3.39 35.26
N HIS A 378 -12.95 2.99 36.25
CA HIS A 378 -12.78 1.56 36.57
C HIS A 378 -14.14 0.90 36.86
N GLU A 379 -15.00 1.58 37.62
CA GLU A 379 -16.32 1.12 38.03
C GLU A 379 -17.25 0.88 36.83
N GLU A 380 -17.32 1.83 35.89
CA GLU A 380 -18.16 1.69 34.68
C GLU A 380 -17.74 0.49 33.82
N VAL A 381 -16.43 0.21 33.72
CA VAL A 381 -15.94 -1.00 33.03
C VAL A 381 -16.39 -2.25 33.77
N THR A 382 -16.21 -2.32 35.10
CA THR A 382 -16.59 -3.51 35.87
C THR A 382 -18.10 -3.74 35.90
N ASP A 383 -18.90 -2.68 36.00
CA ASP A 383 -20.36 -2.76 36.04
C ASP A 383 -20.92 -3.20 34.68
N GLU A 384 -20.37 -2.71 33.56
CA GLU A 384 -20.77 -3.18 32.23
C GLU A 384 -20.39 -4.65 32.01
N LEU A 385 -19.22 -5.10 32.49
CA LEU A 385 -18.83 -6.51 32.43
C LEU A 385 -19.76 -7.39 33.29
N ARG A 386 -20.08 -6.96 34.51
CA ARG A 386 -20.99 -7.66 35.43
C ARG A 386 -22.41 -7.73 34.84
N ARG A 387 -22.95 -6.62 34.34
CA ARG A 387 -24.26 -6.56 33.70
C ARG A 387 -24.37 -7.54 32.53
N ARG A 388 -23.32 -7.62 31.69
CA ARG A 388 -23.27 -8.59 30.58
C ARG A 388 -23.22 -10.02 31.07
N TRP A 389 -22.45 -10.29 32.12
CA TRP A 389 -22.38 -11.61 32.74
C TRP A 389 -23.73 -12.07 33.27
N GLU A 390 -24.40 -11.22 34.05
CA GLU A 390 -25.74 -11.49 34.62
C GLU A 390 -26.79 -11.69 33.52
N ALA A 391 -26.70 -10.94 32.42
CA ALA A 391 -27.54 -11.11 31.24
C ALA A 391 -27.17 -12.33 30.37
N ARG A 392 -26.20 -13.15 30.79
CA ARG A 392 -25.64 -14.29 30.04
C ARG A 392 -25.19 -13.93 28.62
N LEU A 393 -24.71 -12.70 28.44
CA LEU A 393 -24.17 -12.23 27.16
C LEU A 393 -22.72 -12.70 26.98
N PRO A 394 -22.27 -12.94 25.73
CA PRO A 394 -20.91 -13.43 25.52
C PRO A 394 -19.87 -12.35 25.89
N LEU A 395 -19.01 -12.69 26.85
CA LEU A 395 -17.91 -11.83 27.32
C LEU A 395 -16.55 -12.17 26.71
N ASN A 396 -16.46 -13.23 25.91
CA ASN A 396 -15.21 -13.63 25.27
C ASN A 396 -14.75 -12.58 24.25
N THR A 397 -13.44 -12.35 24.19
CA THR A 397 -12.84 -11.31 23.34
C THR A 397 -13.10 -11.54 21.85
N ALA A 398 -13.24 -12.78 21.39
CA ALA A 398 -13.54 -13.11 20.00
C ALA A 398 -14.95 -12.66 19.57
N TYR A 399 -15.95 -12.82 20.43
CA TYR A 399 -17.29 -12.30 20.20
C TYR A 399 -17.27 -10.77 20.16
N LEU A 400 -16.72 -10.16 21.20
CA LEU A 400 -16.70 -8.70 21.36
C LEU A 400 -15.90 -7.97 20.27
N SER A 401 -14.83 -8.57 19.75
CA SER A 401 -13.99 -7.95 18.71
C SER A 401 -14.48 -8.17 17.28
N GLY A 402 -15.15 -9.28 16.99
CA GLY A 402 -15.41 -9.68 15.59
C GLY A 402 -16.77 -10.30 15.31
N ASN A 403 -17.29 -11.15 16.20
CA ASN A 403 -18.50 -11.95 15.90
C ASN A 403 -19.81 -11.36 16.42
N CYS A 404 -19.78 -10.27 17.18
CA CYS A 404 -20.98 -9.54 17.57
C CYS A 404 -21.63 -8.80 16.37
N PRO A 405 -22.93 -8.48 16.46
CA PRO A 405 -23.62 -7.66 15.46
C PRO A 405 -22.89 -6.34 15.16
N PRO A 406 -22.86 -5.86 13.90
CA PRO A 406 -22.12 -4.65 13.51
C PRO A 406 -22.42 -3.41 14.37
N GLN A 407 -23.67 -3.26 14.82
CA GLN A 407 -24.12 -2.16 15.67
C GLN A 407 -23.50 -2.18 17.08
N GLU A 408 -23.18 -3.36 17.62
CA GLU A 408 -22.58 -3.51 18.95
C GLU A 408 -21.05 -3.48 18.92
N ARG A 409 -20.44 -3.81 17.77
CA ARG A 409 -18.99 -3.98 17.64
C ARG A 409 -18.19 -2.78 18.14
N LYS A 410 -18.65 -1.56 17.86
CA LYS A 410 -17.96 -0.34 18.30
C LYS A 410 -17.99 -0.19 19.83
N ALA A 411 -19.14 -0.44 20.46
CA ALA A 411 -19.28 -0.41 21.91
C ALA A 411 -18.46 -1.53 22.58
N ASN A 412 -18.49 -2.73 22.01
CA ASN A 412 -17.73 -3.89 22.50
C ASN A 412 -16.22 -3.68 22.42
N LEU A 413 -15.72 -3.12 21.32
CA LEU A 413 -14.30 -2.76 21.17
C LEU A 413 -13.88 -1.66 22.14
N ARG A 414 -14.76 -0.67 22.40
CA ARG A 414 -14.52 0.36 23.41
C ARG A 414 -14.39 -0.26 24.79
N LEU A 415 -15.29 -1.17 25.17
CA LEU A 415 -15.23 -1.89 26.44
C LEU A 415 -13.93 -2.70 26.59
N ILE A 416 -13.53 -3.48 25.58
CA ILE A 416 -12.27 -4.24 25.60
C ILE A 416 -11.06 -3.32 25.79
N ASN A 417 -11.03 -2.22 25.04
CA ASN A 417 -9.91 -1.29 25.10
C ASN A 417 -9.88 -0.52 26.42
N ALA A 418 -11.04 -0.13 26.97
CA ALA A 418 -11.14 0.48 28.28
C ALA A 418 -10.63 -0.48 29.37
N ALA A 419 -11.09 -1.73 29.36
CA ALA A 419 -10.61 -2.78 30.26
C ALA A 419 -9.09 -2.98 30.20
N ARG A 420 -8.50 -3.07 29.00
CA ARG A 420 -7.05 -3.20 28.84
C ARG A 420 -6.27 -2.00 29.35
N ARG A 421 -6.78 -0.78 29.11
CA ARG A 421 -6.12 0.45 29.61
C ARG A 421 -6.18 0.57 31.12
N ARG A 422 -7.31 0.23 31.74
CA ARG A 422 -7.55 0.40 33.18
C ARG A 422 -6.95 -0.70 34.04
N PHE A 423 -7.06 -1.95 33.59
CA PHE A 423 -6.64 -3.11 34.36
C PHE A 423 -5.38 -3.78 33.80
N GLY A 424 -4.75 -3.21 32.76
CA GLY A 424 -3.60 -3.79 32.05
C GLY A 424 -3.95 -4.96 31.13
N SER A 425 -4.97 -5.75 31.49
CA SER A 425 -5.51 -6.81 30.64
C SER A 425 -7.03 -6.95 30.78
N TYR A 426 -7.66 -7.51 29.76
CA TYR A 426 -9.09 -7.79 29.79
C TYR A 426 -9.46 -8.87 30.85
N GLU A 427 -8.54 -9.80 31.11
CA GLU A 427 -8.74 -10.85 32.13
C GLU A 427 -8.73 -10.29 33.55
N LEU A 428 -7.84 -9.34 33.84
CA LEU A 428 -7.82 -8.65 35.13
C LEU A 428 -9.10 -7.83 35.35
N ALA A 429 -9.65 -7.23 34.28
CA ALA A 429 -10.94 -6.52 34.35
C ALA A 429 -12.10 -7.48 34.66
N LEU A 430 -12.12 -8.68 34.08
CA LEU A 430 -13.13 -9.70 34.38
C LEU A 430 -13.05 -10.19 35.84
N ARG A 431 -11.83 -10.42 36.36
CA ARG A 431 -11.65 -10.75 37.78
C ARG A 431 -12.15 -9.63 38.69
N ALA A 432 -11.84 -8.38 38.36
CA ALA A 432 -12.31 -7.22 39.10
C ALA A 432 -13.83 -7.07 39.04
N ALA A 433 -14.47 -7.46 37.94
CA ALA A 433 -15.93 -7.50 37.82
C ALA A 433 -16.60 -8.63 38.61
N GLY A 434 -15.82 -9.53 39.24
CA GLY A 434 -16.32 -10.72 39.92
C GLY A 434 -16.78 -11.81 38.95
N THR A 435 -16.32 -11.76 37.70
CA THR A 435 -16.70 -12.75 36.69
C THR A 435 -15.71 -13.92 36.71
N PRO A 436 -16.16 -15.16 36.99
CA PRO A 436 -15.29 -16.34 36.98
C PRO A 436 -14.65 -16.51 35.59
N LEU A 437 -13.31 -16.48 35.54
CA LEU A 437 -12.58 -16.52 34.27
C LEU A 437 -12.81 -17.84 33.55
N GLU A 438 -12.97 -18.94 34.28
CA GLU A 438 -13.29 -20.27 33.78
C GLU A 438 -14.57 -20.28 32.93
N ASP A 439 -15.54 -19.43 33.27
CA ASP A 439 -16.81 -19.37 32.55
C ASP A 439 -16.80 -18.34 31.39
N VAL A 440 -15.89 -17.36 31.43
CA VAL A 440 -15.72 -16.33 30.38
C VAL A 440 -14.69 -16.71 29.34
N GLN A 441 -13.60 -17.35 29.77
CA GLN A 441 -12.59 -17.98 28.93
C GLN A 441 -13.19 -19.24 28.31
N LEU A 442 -14.15 -19.04 27.42
CA LEU A 442 -14.40 -19.96 26.33
C LEU A 442 -13.15 -19.93 25.44
N ARG A 443 -12.10 -20.64 25.88
CA ARG A 443 -11.21 -21.32 24.96
C ARG A 443 -12.11 -22.05 23.96
N PRO A 444 -11.73 -22.14 22.68
CA PRO A 444 -12.45 -22.98 21.74
C PRO A 444 -12.44 -24.44 22.26
N GLY A 445 -13.45 -24.86 23.04
CA GLY A 445 -13.40 -26.14 23.75
C GLY A 445 -14.49 -26.39 24.80
N THR A 446 -14.73 -25.49 25.75
CA THR A 446 -15.59 -25.77 26.93
C THR A 446 -16.78 -24.82 27.00
N TYR A 447 -17.72 -24.97 26.08
CA TYR A 447 -19.03 -24.32 26.22
C TYR A 447 -19.85 -25.06 27.28
N PRO A 448 -20.57 -24.33 28.15
CA PRO A 448 -21.54 -24.93 29.07
C PRO A 448 -22.47 -25.92 28.34
N SER A 449 -22.73 -27.07 28.97
CA SER A 449 -23.51 -28.16 28.36
C SER A 449 -24.93 -27.71 28.00
N ASP A 450 -25.51 -26.80 28.79
CA ASP A 450 -26.81 -26.17 28.56
C ASP A 450 -26.80 -25.27 27.31
N LEU A 451 -25.75 -24.48 27.10
CA LEU A 451 -25.61 -23.65 25.89
C LEU A 451 -25.44 -24.52 24.63
N VAL A 452 -24.66 -25.60 24.72
CA VAL A 452 -24.55 -26.57 23.61
C VAL A 452 -25.91 -27.21 23.31
N ALA A 453 -26.65 -27.61 24.35
CA ALA A 453 -27.99 -28.15 24.21
C ALA A 453 -28.97 -27.13 23.58
N HIS A 454 -28.89 -25.86 23.98
CA HIS A 454 -29.67 -24.78 23.40
C HIS A 454 -29.35 -24.58 21.91
N VAL A 455 -28.08 -24.52 21.52
CA VAL A 455 -27.69 -24.41 20.11
C VAL A 455 -28.17 -25.61 19.30
N VAL A 456 -28.11 -26.81 19.86
CA VAL A 456 -28.65 -28.02 19.21
C VAL A 456 -30.16 -27.93 19.02
N ALA A 457 -30.91 -27.51 20.05
CA ALA A 457 -32.36 -27.34 19.98
C ALA A 457 -32.74 -26.27 18.95
N GLU A 458 -32.08 -25.12 18.97
CA GLU A 458 -32.32 -24.03 18.03
C GLU A 458 -31.96 -24.43 16.60
N THR A 459 -30.88 -25.21 16.42
CA THR A 459 -30.51 -25.76 15.10
C THR A 459 -31.61 -26.66 14.53
N ARG A 460 -32.22 -27.52 15.37
CA ARG A 460 -33.35 -28.37 14.96
C ARG A 460 -34.58 -27.51 14.63
N ARG A 461 -34.88 -26.49 15.44
CA ARG A 461 -35.98 -25.55 15.19
C ARG A 461 -35.81 -24.81 13.86
N VAL A 462 -34.59 -24.33 13.57
CA VAL A 462 -34.31 -23.68 12.28
C VAL A 462 -34.51 -24.67 11.14
N ALA A 463 -34.02 -25.90 11.26
CA ALA A 463 -34.16 -26.92 10.22
C ALA A 463 -35.62 -27.32 9.94
N SER A 464 -36.51 -27.26 10.94
CA SER A 464 -37.93 -27.58 10.79
C SER A 464 -38.79 -26.46 10.20
N LEU A 465 -38.25 -25.25 10.03
CA LEU A 465 -39.00 -24.15 9.40
C LEU A 465 -39.43 -24.53 7.98
N PRO A 466 -40.72 -24.42 7.61
CA PRO A 466 -41.21 -24.91 6.32
C PRO A 466 -40.71 -24.07 5.15
N CYS A 467 -40.60 -22.75 5.35
CA CYS A 467 -40.21 -21.80 4.30
C CYS A 467 -38.69 -21.69 4.18
N ARG A 468 -38.15 -21.87 2.95
CA ARG A 468 -36.72 -21.72 2.61
C ARG A 468 -36.14 -20.37 3.03
N LYS A 469 -36.88 -19.26 2.86
CA LYS A 469 -36.42 -17.91 3.22
C LYS A 469 -36.37 -17.70 4.72
N GLN A 470 -37.42 -18.08 5.44
CA GLN A 470 -37.45 -18.05 6.90
C GLN A 470 -36.30 -18.89 7.47
N ARG A 471 -36.10 -20.08 6.92
CA ARG A 471 -34.99 -20.98 7.27
C ARG A 471 -33.63 -20.33 7.02
N ALA A 472 -33.40 -19.73 5.86
CA ALA A 472 -32.13 -19.07 5.53
C ALA A 472 -31.84 -17.84 6.41
N ALA A 473 -32.88 -17.05 6.74
CA ALA A 473 -32.77 -15.90 7.64
C ALA A 473 -32.47 -16.36 9.08
N ALA A 474 -33.21 -17.33 9.59
CA ALA A 474 -32.99 -17.89 10.93
C ALA A 474 -31.64 -18.62 11.01
N ALA A 475 -31.21 -19.32 9.95
CA ALA A 475 -29.88 -19.89 9.87
C ALA A 475 -28.79 -18.81 9.90
N ARG A 476 -28.98 -17.67 9.21
CA ARG A 476 -28.04 -16.54 9.28
C ARG A 476 -27.89 -16.02 10.70
N ASP A 477 -29.01 -15.71 11.34
CA ASP A 477 -29.04 -15.22 12.72
C ASP A 477 -28.41 -16.22 13.69
N LEU A 478 -28.76 -17.51 13.57
CA LEU A 478 -28.14 -18.59 14.34
C LEU A 478 -26.62 -18.66 14.11
N ARG A 479 -26.15 -18.50 12.86
CA ARG A 479 -24.73 -18.47 12.55
C ARG A 479 -24.05 -17.26 13.18
N ASP A 480 -24.60 -16.07 13.01
CA ASP A 480 -24.02 -14.85 13.54
C ASP A 480 -23.87 -14.92 15.07
N ARG A 481 -24.86 -15.48 15.77
CA ARG A 481 -24.81 -15.67 17.23
C ARG A 481 -23.83 -16.75 17.69
N TYR A 482 -23.76 -17.89 17.00
CA TYR A 482 -23.08 -19.08 17.53
C TYR A 482 -21.93 -19.62 16.67
N ASN A 483 -21.43 -18.88 15.67
CA ASN A 483 -20.40 -19.39 14.74
C ASN A 483 -19.12 -19.88 15.46
N VAL A 484 -18.66 -19.15 16.48
CA VAL A 484 -17.45 -19.53 17.25
C VAL A 484 -17.66 -20.84 18.00
N LEU A 485 -18.84 -21.01 18.62
CA LEU A 485 -19.21 -22.25 19.31
C LEU A 485 -19.23 -23.42 18.34
N VAL A 486 -19.91 -23.25 17.21
CA VAL A 486 -20.06 -24.33 16.25
C VAL A 486 -18.74 -24.71 15.58
N THR A 487 -17.91 -23.72 15.22
CA THR A 487 -16.60 -23.97 14.60
C THR A 487 -15.57 -24.56 15.56
N SER A 488 -15.65 -24.26 16.85
CA SER A 488 -14.74 -24.86 17.84
C SER A 488 -15.16 -26.27 18.24
N ARG A 489 -16.43 -26.46 18.63
CA ARG A 489 -16.98 -27.71 19.16
C ARG A 489 -17.27 -28.75 18.08
N PHE A 490 -17.88 -28.31 16.97
CA PHE A 490 -18.33 -29.19 15.88
C PHE A 490 -17.45 -29.04 14.62
N LYS A 491 -16.44 -28.17 14.62
CA LYS A 491 -15.56 -27.82 13.48
C LYS A 491 -16.24 -27.05 12.35
N SER A 492 -17.51 -27.31 12.06
CA SER A 492 -18.29 -26.56 11.07
C SER A 492 -19.80 -26.77 11.25
N TRP A 493 -20.59 -25.84 10.70
CA TRP A 493 -22.05 -25.96 10.62
C TRP A 493 -22.50 -27.21 9.87
N ARG A 494 -21.74 -27.67 8.87
CA ARG A 494 -22.03 -28.91 8.15
C ARG A 494 -21.89 -30.14 9.07
N LYS A 495 -20.83 -30.19 9.87
CA LYS A 495 -20.62 -31.30 10.82
C LYS A 495 -21.62 -31.27 11.97
N LEU A 496 -22.02 -30.08 12.43
CA LEU A 496 -23.14 -29.96 13.39
C LEU A 496 -24.41 -30.57 12.79
N ALA A 497 -24.81 -30.17 11.57
CA ALA A 497 -25.98 -30.73 10.89
C ALA A 497 -25.92 -32.27 10.81
N GLN A 498 -24.80 -32.80 10.34
CA GLN A 498 -24.55 -34.24 10.22
C GLN A 498 -24.66 -34.96 11.56
N SER A 499 -24.09 -34.39 12.63
CA SER A 499 -24.18 -34.97 13.98
C SER A 499 -25.59 -35.00 14.55
N LEU A 500 -26.49 -34.18 14.02
CA LEU A 500 -27.91 -34.13 14.39
C LEU A 500 -28.81 -34.93 13.45
N GLY A 501 -28.26 -35.61 12.44
CA GLY A 501 -29.05 -36.29 11.42
C GLY A 501 -29.80 -35.35 10.48
N LEU A 502 -29.38 -34.09 10.37
CA LEU A 502 -30.00 -33.07 9.52
C LEU A 502 -29.26 -32.95 8.18
N ASP A 503 -29.99 -32.69 7.09
CA ASP A 503 -29.37 -32.31 5.82
C ASP A 503 -28.67 -30.94 5.99
N PRO A 504 -27.35 -30.84 5.74
CA PRO A 504 -26.60 -29.59 5.82
C PRO A 504 -27.17 -28.45 4.97
N VAL A 505 -27.93 -28.74 3.91
CA VAL A 505 -28.60 -27.75 3.07
C VAL A 505 -29.61 -26.92 3.87
N LEU A 506 -30.26 -27.52 4.87
CA LEU A 506 -31.25 -26.87 5.72
C LEU A 506 -30.65 -25.73 6.58
N LEU A 507 -29.37 -25.82 6.92
CA LEU A 507 -28.66 -24.81 7.73
C LEU A 507 -27.81 -23.86 6.89
N SER A 508 -27.94 -23.89 5.56
CA SER A 508 -27.20 -22.98 4.70
C SER A 508 -27.80 -21.57 4.78
N VAL A 509 -26.97 -20.56 5.03
CA VAL A 509 -27.34 -19.12 4.91
C VAL A 509 -27.74 -18.77 3.47
N THR A 510 -27.29 -19.60 2.53
CA THR A 510 -27.53 -19.45 1.11
C THR A 510 -27.80 -20.82 0.51
N PRO A 511 -28.99 -21.38 0.79
CA PRO A 511 -29.32 -22.74 0.38
C PRO A 511 -29.28 -22.84 -1.15
N PRO A 512 -28.65 -23.87 -1.73
CA PRO A 512 -28.77 -24.13 -3.15
C PRO A 512 -30.25 -24.24 -3.54
N TYR A 513 -30.56 -23.86 -4.77
CA TYR A 513 -31.87 -24.13 -5.35
C TYR A 513 -31.97 -25.63 -5.62
N THR A 514 -32.93 -26.28 -4.97
CA THR A 514 -33.10 -27.74 -5.05
C THR A 514 -34.12 -28.14 -6.11
N SER A 515 -35.04 -27.24 -6.47
CA SER A 515 -36.07 -27.50 -7.47
C SER A 515 -36.30 -26.31 -8.42
N ARG A 516 -37.14 -26.52 -9.45
CA ARG A 516 -37.62 -25.47 -10.34
C ARG A 516 -38.52 -24.49 -9.59
N GLU A 517 -39.33 -25.02 -8.69
CA GLU A 517 -40.31 -24.29 -7.89
C GLU A 517 -39.61 -23.30 -6.96
N ASP A 518 -38.45 -23.67 -6.38
CA ASP A 518 -37.61 -22.75 -5.59
C ASP A 518 -37.15 -21.54 -6.41
N VAL A 519 -36.80 -21.77 -7.68
CA VAL A 519 -36.34 -20.71 -8.60
C VAL A 519 -37.51 -19.80 -8.97
N LEU A 520 -38.68 -20.37 -9.25
CA LEU A 520 -39.88 -19.60 -9.58
C LEU A 520 -40.37 -18.78 -8.38
N ALA A 521 -40.34 -19.32 -7.17
CA ALA A 521 -40.70 -18.59 -5.95
C ALA A 521 -39.78 -17.37 -5.72
N ASP A 522 -38.46 -17.55 -5.80
CA ASP A 522 -37.51 -16.44 -5.66
C ASP A 522 -37.61 -15.43 -6.82
N LEU A 523 -37.97 -15.87 -8.03
CA LEU A 523 -38.25 -14.96 -9.16
C LEU A 523 -39.52 -14.14 -8.91
N ALA A 524 -40.60 -14.75 -8.41
CA ALA A 524 -41.82 -14.04 -8.07
C ALA A 524 -41.57 -12.99 -6.98
N ASP A 525 -40.75 -13.32 -5.97
CA ASP A 525 -40.33 -12.36 -4.96
C ASP A 525 -39.46 -11.23 -5.54
N HIS A 526 -38.58 -11.54 -6.49
CA HIS A 526 -37.75 -10.55 -7.17
C HIS A 526 -38.61 -9.55 -7.95
N VAL A 527 -39.64 -10.04 -8.65
CA VAL A 527 -40.62 -9.21 -9.35
C VAL A 527 -41.47 -8.40 -8.37
N ARG A 528 -41.96 -9.01 -7.29
CA ARG A 528 -42.73 -8.31 -6.24
C ARG A 528 -41.94 -7.19 -5.56
N ALA A 529 -40.62 -7.33 -5.47
CA ALA A 529 -39.73 -6.28 -4.99
C ALA A 529 -39.43 -5.17 -6.03
N GLY A 530 -40.10 -5.20 -7.20
CA GLY A 530 -40.00 -4.18 -8.24
C GLY A 530 -38.75 -4.30 -9.12
N PHE A 531 -37.99 -5.40 -9.03
CA PHE A 531 -36.82 -5.60 -9.86
C PHE A 531 -37.21 -6.22 -11.21
N PRO A 532 -36.73 -5.67 -12.34
CA PRO A 532 -37.04 -6.23 -13.65
C PRO A 532 -36.32 -7.55 -13.87
N LEU A 533 -36.99 -8.50 -14.54
CA LEU A 533 -36.44 -9.82 -14.90
C LEU A 533 -35.47 -9.76 -16.10
N THR A 534 -34.47 -8.89 -16.02
CA THR A 534 -33.39 -8.83 -17.01
C THR A 534 -32.16 -9.59 -16.52
N TYR A 535 -31.40 -10.14 -17.46
CA TYR A 535 -30.13 -10.81 -17.16
C TYR A 535 -29.18 -9.92 -16.35
N GLU A 536 -29.06 -8.65 -16.73
CA GLU A 536 -28.14 -7.69 -16.11
C GLU A 536 -28.48 -7.43 -14.65
N VAL A 537 -29.77 -7.22 -14.34
CA VAL A 537 -30.23 -6.99 -12.97
C VAL A 537 -30.07 -8.25 -12.11
N LEU A 538 -30.42 -9.42 -12.62
CA LEU A 538 -30.23 -10.68 -11.90
C LEU A 538 -28.75 -11.00 -11.68
N ASN A 539 -27.88 -10.80 -12.67
CA ASN A 539 -26.44 -11.02 -12.52
C ASN A 539 -25.82 -10.06 -11.48
N LYS A 540 -26.26 -8.79 -11.46
CA LYS A 540 -25.77 -7.77 -10.53
C LYS A 540 -26.28 -7.98 -9.10
N HIS A 541 -27.56 -8.33 -8.93
CA HIS A 541 -28.21 -8.35 -7.61
C HIS A 541 -28.39 -9.76 -7.03
N ASN A 542 -28.51 -10.80 -7.87
CA ASN A 542 -28.70 -12.17 -7.41
C ASN A 542 -28.07 -13.21 -8.37
N ARG A 543 -26.74 -13.17 -8.48
CA ARG A 543 -25.95 -14.10 -9.31
C ARG A 543 -26.21 -15.58 -9.02
N ARG A 544 -26.73 -15.92 -7.84
CA ARG A 544 -27.11 -17.30 -7.52
C ARG A 544 -28.41 -17.71 -8.18
N LEU A 545 -29.43 -16.85 -8.15
CA LEU A 545 -30.68 -17.09 -8.87
C LEU A 545 -30.42 -17.19 -10.37
N GLU A 546 -29.56 -16.35 -10.92
CA GLU A 546 -29.11 -16.43 -12.31
C GLU A 546 -28.55 -17.82 -12.65
N ARG A 547 -27.56 -18.32 -11.92
CA ARG A 547 -27.01 -19.68 -12.12
C ARG A 547 -28.07 -20.77 -11.98
N ALA A 548 -29.03 -20.60 -11.08
CA ALA A 548 -30.11 -21.56 -10.90
C ALA A 548 -31.09 -21.57 -12.09
N ILE A 549 -31.37 -20.40 -12.67
CA ILE A 549 -32.14 -20.29 -13.92
C ILE A 549 -31.45 -21.09 -15.03
N TRP A 550 -30.13 -20.89 -15.22
CA TRP A 550 -29.38 -21.68 -16.19
C TRP A 550 -29.43 -23.17 -15.92
N LYS A 551 -29.31 -23.59 -14.65
CA LYS A 551 -29.37 -25.00 -14.27
C LYS A 551 -30.73 -25.64 -14.59
N TYR A 552 -31.83 -24.98 -14.25
CA TYR A 552 -33.16 -25.60 -14.27
C TYR A 552 -33.99 -25.30 -15.54
N PHE A 553 -33.72 -24.17 -16.20
CA PHE A 553 -34.41 -23.71 -17.40
C PHE A 553 -33.49 -23.63 -18.63
N GLY A 554 -32.18 -23.78 -18.45
CA GLY A 554 -31.20 -23.83 -19.54
C GLY A 554 -30.78 -22.45 -20.05
N THR A 555 -31.73 -21.58 -20.43
CA THR A 555 -31.43 -20.20 -20.89
C THR A 555 -32.50 -19.23 -20.39
N PHE A 556 -32.18 -17.93 -20.35
CA PHE A 556 -33.16 -16.89 -20.06
C PHE A 556 -34.34 -16.87 -21.04
N THR A 557 -34.09 -17.14 -22.32
CA THR A 557 -35.15 -17.26 -23.34
C THR A 557 -36.11 -18.40 -23.03
N LYS A 558 -35.58 -19.55 -22.60
CA LYS A 558 -36.40 -20.70 -22.19
C LYS A 558 -37.20 -20.41 -20.92
N LEU A 559 -36.63 -19.71 -19.95
CA LEU A 559 -37.37 -19.21 -18.78
C LEU A 559 -38.50 -18.27 -19.22
N HIS A 560 -38.22 -17.31 -20.10
CA HIS A 560 -39.24 -16.38 -20.61
C HIS A 560 -40.40 -17.12 -21.30
N HIS A 561 -40.11 -18.07 -22.19
CA HIS A 561 -41.15 -18.89 -22.82
C HIS A 561 -41.94 -19.73 -21.80
N TYR A 562 -41.27 -20.22 -20.75
CA TYR A 562 -41.95 -20.93 -19.66
C TYR A 562 -42.92 -20.01 -18.91
N LEU A 563 -42.47 -18.80 -18.56
CA LEU A 563 -43.27 -17.80 -17.87
C LEU A 563 -44.43 -17.25 -18.72
N MET A 564 -44.28 -17.19 -20.04
CA MET A 564 -45.39 -16.82 -20.94
C MET A 564 -46.51 -17.87 -20.97
N ARG A 565 -46.17 -19.14 -20.77
CA ARG A 565 -47.15 -20.24 -20.71
C ARG A 565 -47.70 -20.46 -19.30
N ASN A 566 -46.92 -20.10 -18.29
CA ASN A 566 -47.21 -20.26 -16.88
C ASN A 566 -46.87 -18.94 -16.18
N PRO A 567 -47.71 -17.90 -16.33
CA PRO A 567 -47.45 -16.62 -15.68
C PRO A 567 -47.26 -16.85 -14.19
N LEU A 568 -46.24 -16.21 -13.61
CA LEU A 568 -46.06 -16.25 -12.17
C LEU A 568 -47.34 -15.70 -11.55
N ASP A 569 -47.94 -16.46 -10.64
CA ASP A 569 -49.07 -15.98 -9.88
C ASP A 569 -48.54 -14.89 -8.94
N LEU A 570 -48.57 -13.64 -9.43
CA LEU A 570 -48.13 -12.45 -8.70
C LEU A 570 -49.22 -11.92 -7.77
N VAL A 571 -50.38 -12.59 -7.74
CA VAL A 571 -51.45 -12.27 -6.79
C VAL A 571 -50.88 -12.47 -5.37
N PRO A 572 -50.95 -11.46 -4.49
CA PRO A 572 -50.47 -11.61 -3.13
C PRO A 572 -51.28 -12.72 -2.46
N ALA A 573 -50.64 -13.80 -2.03
CA ALA A 573 -51.25 -14.69 -1.06
C ALA A 573 -51.41 -13.91 0.25
N THR A 574 -52.65 -13.56 0.59
CA THR A 574 -53.05 -12.94 1.86
C THR A 574 -52.75 -13.84 3.04
#